data_AF-A0A7S4M1A0-F1
#
_entry.id   AF-A0A7S4M1A0-F1
#
_cell.length_a   1.000
_cell.length_b   1.000
_cell.length_c   1.000
_cell.angle_alpha   90.00
_cell.angle_beta   90.00
_cell.angle_gamma   90.00
#
_symmetry.space_group_name_H-M   'P 1'
#
loop_
_entity.id
_entity.type
_entity.pdbx_description
1 polymer ?
#
loop_
_entity_poly.entity_id
_entity_poly.type
_entity_poly.pdbx_seq_one_letter_code
_entity_poly.pdbx_strand_id
1 'polypeptide(L)'
;IPFRAFVEVNESDALEQASQSKRRWEEGKSLGPLDGVPFAVKDNFNAVNYTTSYGTCFLADALGVQLQDCTPIARMKAAGAILVGKTGMHELGLGTLGTSSVAGPFRNPHNINAYCGGSSTGSAAVV
;
A
#
# COMPACT_ATOMS: atom_id res chain seq x y z
N ILE A 1 7.63 4.43 20.16
CA ILE A 1 7.27 3.65 18.94
C ILE A 1 7.24 4.64 17.77
N PRO A 2 8.04 4.44 16.72
CA PRO A 2 8.08 5.36 15.58
C PRO A 2 6.74 5.35 14.82
N PHE A 3 6.43 6.47 14.15
CA PHE A 3 5.31 6.53 13.22
C PHE A 3 5.55 5.55 12.07
N ARG A 4 4.51 4.80 11.71
CA ARG A 4 4.51 3.82 10.62
C ARG A 4 3.13 3.87 9.97
N ALA A 5 3.08 4.00 8.65
CA ALA A 5 1.86 3.87 7.86
C ALA A 5 1.95 2.72 6.86
N PHE A 6 3.16 2.45 6.35
CA PHE A 6 3.46 1.31 5.49
C PHE A 6 3.98 0.11 6.28
N VAL A 7 3.61 -1.08 5.84
CA VAL A 7 4.24 -2.35 6.26
C VAL A 7 5.29 -2.83 5.26
N GLU A 8 5.18 -2.38 4.01
CA GLU A 8 6.11 -2.70 2.93
C GLU A 8 6.13 -1.54 1.93
N VAL A 9 7.33 -1.19 1.47
CA VAL A 9 7.59 -0.20 0.40
C VAL A 9 8.57 -0.86 -0.56
N ASN A 10 8.28 -0.79 -1.87
CA ASN A 10 9.17 -1.29 -2.91
C ASN A 10 9.69 -0.09 -3.73
N GLU A 11 10.75 0.54 -3.23
CA GLU A 11 11.27 1.79 -3.78
C GLU A 11 11.73 1.65 -5.24
N SER A 12 12.42 0.54 -5.57
CA SER A 12 12.90 0.30 -6.93
C SER A 12 11.73 0.13 -7.91
N ASP A 13 10.70 -0.64 -7.54
CA ASP A 13 9.50 -0.82 -8.37
C ASP A 13 8.73 0.50 -8.54
N ALA A 14 8.62 1.31 -7.48
CA ALA A 14 7.97 2.61 -7.54
C ALA A 14 8.75 3.61 -8.43
N LEU A 15 10.08 3.63 -8.35
CA LEU A 15 10.94 4.48 -9.20
C LEU A 15 10.92 4.06 -10.67
N GLU A 16 10.82 2.77 -10.95
CA GLU A 16 10.65 2.24 -12.31
C GLU A 16 9.29 2.68 -12.90
N GLN A 17 8.19 2.50 -12.14
CA GLN A 17 6.87 2.99 -12.52
C GLN A 17 6.88 4.51 -12.79
N ALA A 18 7.55 5.29 -11.93
CA ALA A 18 7.71 6.73 -12.09
C ALA A 18 8.49 7.11 -13.36
N SER A 19 9.57 6.39 -13.67
CA SER A 19 10.38 6.60 -14.86
C SER A 19 9.58 6.33 -16.14
N GLN A 20 8.75 5.29 -16.14
CA GLN A 20 7.85 4.97 -17.25
C GLN A 20 6.77 6.06 -17.43
N SER A 21 6.19 6.57 -16.34
CA SER A 21 5.25 7.69 -16.37
C SER A 21 5.91 8.97 -16.92
N LYS A 22 7.10 9.31 -16.41
CA LYS A 22 7.88 10.46 -16.90
C LYS A 22 8.09 10.39 -18.41
N ARG A 23 8.49 9.24 -18.94
CA ARG A 23 8.68 9.05 -20.39
C ARG A 23 7.40 9.28 -21.17
N ARG A 24 6.25 8.75 -20.69
CA ARG A 24 4.95 9.00 -21.34
C ARG A 24 4.59 10.48 -21.35
N TRP A 25 4.84 11.19 -20.26
CA TRP A 25 4.64 12.64 -20.18
C TRP A 25 5.54 13.42 -21.14
N GLU A 26 6.83 13.09 -21.21
CA GLU A 26 7.79 13.70 -22.15
C GLU A 26 7.42 13.45 -23.62
N GLU A 27 6.83 12.30 -23.93
CA GLU A 27 6.36 11.94 -25.27
C GLU A 27 4.94 12.45 -25.60
N GLY A 28 4.25 13.12 -24.67
CA GLY A 28 2.87 13.57 -24.85
C GLY A 28 1.83 12.44 -24.90
N LYS A 29 2.13 11.28 -24.31
CA LYS A 29 1.33 10.04 -24.31
C LYS A 29 0.85 9.63 -22.91
N SER A 30 0.43 10.61 -22.09
CA SER A 30 -0.14 10.32 -20.76
C SER A 30 -1.32 9.34 -20.86
N LEU A 31 -1.39 8.40 -19.93
CA LEU A 31 -2.49 7.42 -19.83
C LEU A 31 -3.77 8.02 -19.22
N GLY A 32 -3.74 9.28 -18.80
CA GLY A 32 -4.88 10.00 -18.26
C GLY A 32 -4.59 10.69 -16.93
N PRO A 33 -5.63 11.09 -16.17
CA PRO A 33 -5.49 11.93 -14.98
C PRO A 33 -4.77 11.27 -13.81
N LEU A 34 -4.59 9.94 -13.83
CA LEU A 34 -3.88 9.20 -12.79
C LEU A 34 -2.44 8.84 -13.19
N ASP A 35 -2.00 9.17 -14.41
CA ASP A 35 -0.66 8.79 -14.87
C ASP A 35 0.41 9.55 -14.08
N GLY A 36 1.16 8.81 -13.26
CA GLY A 36 2.19 9.35 -12.37
C GLY A 36 1.68 9.71 -10.97
N VAL A 37 0.39 9.49 -10.66
CA VAL A 37 -0.15 9.76 -9.32
C VAL A 37 0.26 8.62 -8.36
N PRO A 38 0.95 8.91 -7.25
CA PRO A 38 1.30 7.89 -6.27
C PRO A 38 0.06 7.43 -5.50
N PHE A 39 -0.02 6.12 -5.23
CA PHE A 39 -1.04 5.55 -4.37
C PHE A 39 -0.46 4.46 -3.47
N ALA A 40 -1.14 4.25 -2.34
CA ALA A 40 -0.84 3.19 -1.38
C ALA A 40 -2.05 2.28 -1.24
N VAL A 41 -1.84 1.00 -0.96
CA VAL A 41 -2.93 0.02 -0.88
C VAL A 41 -2.89 -0.72 0.44
N LYS A 42 -4.06 -1.02 0.99
CA LYS A 42 -4.14 -1.80 2.23
C LYS A 42 -3.53 -3.18 2.04
N ASP A 43 -2.86 -3.68 3.08
CA ASP A 43 -2.11 -4.94 3.01
C ASP A 43 -2.92 -6.17 2.55
N ASN A 44 -4.24 -6.17 2.71
CA ASN A 44 -5.12 -7.23 2.22
C ASN A 44 -5.46 -7.17 0.72
N PHE A 45 -4.80 -6.32 -0.07
CA PHE A 45 -4.93 -6.30 -1.53
C PHE A 45 -3.72 -6.98 -2.18
N ASN A 46 -3.99 -7.99 -3.01
CA ASN A 46 -2.96 -8.66 -3.79
C ASN A 46 -2.38 -7.71 -4.83
N ALA A 47 -1.05 -7.53 -4.80
CA ALA A 47 -0.31 -6.75 -5.76
C ALA A 47 0.97 -7.48 -6.14
N VAL A 48 1.25 -7.58 -7.45
CA VAL A 48 2.52 -8.11 -7.96
C VAL A 48 3.67 -7.24 -7.44
N ASN A 49 4.78 -7.88 -7.05
CA ASN A 49 5.97 -7.29 -6.42
C ASN A 49 5.80 -6.87 -4.95
N TYR A 50 4.69 -7.24 -4.31
CA TYR A 50 4.42 -6.97 -2.89
C TYR A 50 3.88 -8.20 -2.15
N THR A 51 4.21 -8.26 -0.87
CA THR A 51 3.68 -9.22 0.08
C THR A 51 2.24 -8.87 0.44
N THR A 52 1.39 -9.89 0.62
CA THR A 52 0.03 -9.71 1.15
C THR A 52 -0.10 -10.53 2.41
N SER A 53 -0.09 -9.86 3.57
CA SER A 53 -0.04 -10.55 4.87
C SER A 53 -1.36 -10.49 5.66
N TYR A 54 -2.33 -9.67 5.22
CA TYR A 54 -3.55 -9.36 5.97
C TYR A 54 -3.27 -8.84 7.39
N GLY A 55 -2.11 -8.21 7.60
CA GLY A 55 -1.61 -7.80 8.91
C GLY A 55 -1.17 -8.97 9.82
N THR A 56 -1.07 -10.20 9.32
CA THR A 56 -0.59 -11.35 10.10
C THR A 56 0.88 -11.68 9.82
N CYS A 57 1.60 -12.20 10.82
CA CYS A 57 3.00 -12.60 10.66
C CYS A 57 3.20 -13.94 9.93
N PHE A 58 2.12 -14.65 9.57
CA PHE A 58 2.20 -16.02 9.04
C PHE A 58 1.54 -16.21 7.67
N LEU A 59 0.58 -15.36 7.28
CA LEU A 59 -0.13 -15.55 6.00
C LEU A 59 0.73 -15.22 4.80
N ALA A 60 1.72 -14.35 4.93
CA ALA A 60 2.65 -14.05 3.84
C ALA A 60 3.34 -15.33 3.34
N ASP A 61 3.86 -16.15 4.25
CA ASP A 61 4.52 -17.42 3.93
C ASP A 61 3.53 -18.46 3.38
N ALA A 62 2.31 -18.49 3.91
CA ALA A 62 1.28 -19.43 3.48
C ALA A 62 0.69 -19.11 2.09
N LEU A 63 0.57 -17.82 1.74
CA LEU A 63 0.01 -17.36 0.48
C LEU A 63 1.06 -17.28 -0.63
N GLY A 64 2.33 -17.09 -0.27
CA GLY A 64 3.43 -16.96 -1.21
C GLY A 64 3.39 -15.69 -2.06
N VAL A 65 4.18 -15.69 -3.13
CA VAL A 65 4.33 -14.55 -4.04
C VAL A 65 3.05 -14.35 -4.86
N GLN A 66 2.59 -13.11 -4.93
CA GLN A 66 1.42 -12.73 -5.72
C GLN A 66 1.75 -12.69 -7.21
N LEU A 67 1.09 -13.54 -7.99
CA LEU A 67 1.30 -13.63 -9.44
C LEU A 67 0.42 -12.68 -10.25
N GLN A 68 -0.61 -12.10 -9.62
CA GLN A 68 -1.56 -11.21 -10.27
C GLN A 68 -2.01 -10.10 -9.32
N ASP A 69 -2.15 -8.90 -9.88
CA ASP A 69 -2.81 -7.79 -9.18
C ASP A 69 -4.30 -8.09 -9.04
N CYS A 70 -4.88 -7.78 -7.88
CA CYS A 70 -6.32 -7.73 -7.74
C CYS A 70 -6.92 -6.63 -8.65
N THR A 71 -8.20 -6.76 -9.02
CA THR A 71 -8.86 -5.88 -10.00
C THR A 71 -8.66 -4.38 -9.77
N PRO A 72 -8.85 -3.80 -8.56
CA PRO A 72 -8.66 -2.37 -8.36
C PRO A 72 -7.19 -1.94 -8.57
N ILE A 73 -6.22 -2.74 -8.15
CA ILE A 73 -4.79 -2.44 -8.36
C ILE A 73 -4.43 -2.52 -9.84
N ALA A 74 -4.89 -3.57 -10.53
CA ALA A 74 -4.68 -3.71 -11.97
C ALA A 74 -5.21 -2.49 -12.74
N ARG A 75 -6.40 -1.98 -12.35
CA ARG A 75 -6.98 -0.77 -12.96
C ARG A 75 -6.18 0.50 -12.66
N MET A 76 -5.69 0.66 -11.44
CA MET A 76 -4.85 1.81 -11.06
C MET A 76 -3.53 1.80 -11.85
N LYS A 77 -2.85 0.66 -11.90
CA LYS A 77 -1.60 0.49 -12.69
C LYS A 77 -1.84 0.70 -14.19
N ALA A 78 -2.94 0.19 -14.74
CA ALA A 78 -3.31 0.41 -16.14
C ALA A 78 -3.59 1.89 -16.47
N ALA A 79 -4.03 2.68 -15.48
CA ALA A 79 -4.19 4.13 -15.61
C ALA A 79 -2.87 4.91 -15.41
N GLY A 80 -1.75 4.22 -15.23
CA GLY A 80 -0.42 4.82 -15.04
C GLY A 80 -0.13 5.28 -13.61
N ALA A 81 -0.98 4.95 -12.63
CA ALA A 81 -0.74 5.30 -11.23
C ALA A 81 0.43 4.50 -10.65
N ILE A 82 1.16 5.10 -9.71
CA ILE A 82 2.38 4.53 -9.13
C ILE A 82 2.07 3.89 -7.78
N LEU A 83 2.16 2.57 -7.69
CA LEU A 83 2.00 1.88 -6.41
C LEU A 83 3.27 2.07 -5.57
N VAL A 84 3.16 2.78 -4.45
CA VAL A 84 4.28 3.07 -3.52
C VAL A 84 4.49 1.95 -2.51
N GLY A 85 3.41 1.35 -2.00
CA GLY A 85 3.54 0.35 -0.95
C GLY A 85 2.25 -0.18 -0.36
N LYS A 86 2.41 -1.16 0.53
CA LYS A 86 1.34 -1.78 1.32
C LYS A 86 1.18 -1.05 2.64
N THR A 87 -0.02 -0.57 2.93
CA THR A 87 -0.32 0.14 4.18
C THR A 87 -0.75 -0.82 5.29
N GLY A 88 -0.47 -0.41 6.51
CA GLY A 88 -0.87 -1.09 7.71
C GLY A 88 -2.38 -1.27 7.85
N MET A 89 -2.77 -2.36 8.49
CA MET A 89 -4.16 -2.63 8.83
C MET A 89 -4.28 -3.27 10.19
N HIS A 90 -5.47 -3.21 10.80
CA HIS A 90 -5.76 -4.12 11.91
C HIS A 90 -5.78 -5.55 11.40
N GLU A 91 -5.17 -6.47 12.14
CA GLU A 91 -4.99 -7.87 11.75
C GLU A 91 -6.31 -8.52 11.29
N LEU A 92 -6.28 -9.14 10.10
CA LEU A 92 -7.42 -9.77 9.43
C LEU A 92 -8.63 -8.85 9.20
N GLY A 93 -8.50 -7.55 9.45
CA GLY A 93 -9.62 -6.61 9.42
C GLY A 93 -10.52 -6.68 10.66
N LEU A 94 -10.16 -7.47 11.68
CA LEU A 94 -11.02 -7.83 12.81
C LEU A 94 -10.93 -6.85 14.00
N GLY A 95 -10.72 -5.56 13.72
CA GLY A 95 -10.71 -4.54 14.77
C GLY A 95 -10.61 -3.11 14.25
N THR A 96 -10.92 -2.17 15.15
CA THR A 96 -11.16 -0.76 14.82
C THR A 96 -10.13 0.20 15.39
N LEU A 97 -9.10 -0.30 16.10
CA LEU A 97 -8.07 0.53 16.73
C LEU A 97 -6.76 0.61 15.94
N GLY A 98 -6.52 -0.35 15.03
CA GLY A 98 -5.32 -0.40 14.19
C GLY A 98 -4.06 -0.91 14.88
N THR A 99 -4.03 -2.22 15.16
CA THR A 99 -2.85 -2.95 15.62
C THR A 99 -2.75 -4.27 14.85
N SER A 100 -1.53 -4.74 14.57
CA SER A 100 -1.31 -6.00 13.86
C SER A 100 -0.10 -6.75 14.35
N SER A 101 -0.02 -8.05 14.12
CA SER A 101 1.16 -8.85 14.50
C SER A 101 2.39 -8.51 13.65
N VAL A 102 2.19 -8.00 12.42
CA VAL A 102 3.27 -7.55 11.51
C VAL A 102 3.98 -6.29 12.00
N ALA A 103 3.25 -5.35 12.61
CA ALA A 103 3.79 -4.01 12.85
C ALA A 103 3.50 -3.44 14.26
N GLY A 104 2.73 -4.15 15.08
CA GLY A 104 2.22 -3.62 16.34
C GLY A 104 1.20 -2.50 16.12
N PRO A 105 1.09 -1.53 17.05
CA PRO A 105 0.15 -0.42 16.93
C PRO A 105 0.67 0.66 15.97
N PHE A 106 -0.20 1.12 15.07
CA PHE A 106 0.06 2.28 14.22
C PHE A 106 -0.32 3.59 14.95
N ARG A 107 0.31 4.72 14.59
CA ARG A 107 0.17 6.01 15.31
C ARG A 107 -0.54 7.07 14.48
N ASN A 108 -1.48 7.78 15.11
CA ASN A 108 -2.25 8.82 14.45
C ASN A 108 -1.35 10.02 14.14
N PRO A 109 -1.29 10.50 12.88
CA PRO A 109 -0.41 11.62 12.51
C PRO A 109 -0.79 12.94 13.19
N HIS A 110 -2.05 13.12 13.62
CA HIS A 110 -2.49 14.31 14.36
C HIS A 110 -2.16 14.23 15.86
N ASN A 111 -2.04 13.02 16.42
CA ASN A 111 -1.68 12.81 17.82
C ASN A 111 -1.08 11.41 18.00
N ILE A 112 0.23 11.30 18.20
CA ILE A 112 0.93 10.02 18.32
C ILE A 112 0.51 9.17 19.54
N ASN A 113 -0.21 9.76 20.51
CA ASN A 113 -0.75 9.05 21.67
C ASN A 113 -2.19 8.54 21.44
N ALA A 114 -2.80 8.83 20.28
CA ALA A 114 -4.12 8.36 19.88
C ALA A 114 -4.03 7.22 18.85
N TYR A 115 -5.11 6.43 18.78
CA TYR A 115 -5.30 5.44 17.71
C TYR A 115 -5.57 6.12 16.36
N CYS A 116 -5.12 5.53 15.26
CA CYS A 116 -5.51 6.00 13.92
C CYS A 116 -6.94 5.58 13.55
N GLY A 117 -7.52 4.63 14.28
CA GLY A 117 -8.70 3.89 13.84
C GLY A 117 -8.33 2.65 13.02
N GLY A 118 -9.33 1.91 12.54
CA GLY A 118 -9.13 0.64 11.87
C GLY A 118 -10.38 0.16 11.14
N SER A 119 -10.28 -0.88 10.31
CA SER A 119 -9.06 -1.67 10.11
C SER A 119 -8.12 -1.10 9.04
N SER A 120 -8.49 -0.06 8.30
CA SER A 120 -7.68 0.56 7.23
C SER A 120 -6.69 1.60 7.78
N THR A 121 -5.93 1.21 8.79
CA THR A 121 -5.17 2.08 9.67
C THR A 121 -4.11 2.91 8.96
N GLY A 122 -3.22 2.26 8.21
CA GLY A 122 -2.14 2.91 7.47
C GLY A 122 -2.66 3.66 6.25
N SER A 123 -3.75 3.19 5.63
CA SER A 123 -4.40 3.88 4.51
C SER A 123 -4.91 5.26 4.93
N ALA A 124 -5.53 5.37 6.11
CA ALA A 124 -5.98 6.66 6.63
C ALA A 124 -4.80 7.51 7.13
N ALA A 125 -3.76 6.90 7.72
CA ALA A 125 -2.65 7.64 8.30
C ALA A 125 -1.67 8.24 7.27
N VAL A 126 -1.65 7.74 6.04
CA VAL A 126 -0.74 8.21 4.97
C VAL A 126 -1.32 9.32 4.10
N VAL A 127 -2.62 9.60 4.23
CA VAL A 127 -3.36 10.63 3.49
C VAL A 127 -3.66 11.80 4.42
#